data_AF-A0A6L3X3C0-F1
#
_entry.id   AF-A0A6L3X3C0-F1
#
_cell.length_a   1.000
_cell.length_b   1.000
_cell.length_c   1.000
_cell.angle_alpha   90.00
_cell.angle_beta   90.00
_cell.angle_gamma   90.00
#
_symmetry.space_group_name_H-M   'P 1'
#
loop_
_entity.id
_entity.type
_entity.pdbx_description
1 polymer ?
#
loop_
_entity_poly.entity_id
_entity_poly.type
_entity_poly.pdbx_seq_one_letter_code
_entity_poly.pdbx_strand_id
1 'polypeptide(L)' 'DNATLETGMRKKKATMPTVNDASGELAREWDVKVTPTLVVISHGEVKSITTGWTSGWGMRLRLWLAS' A
#
# COMPACT_ATOMS: atom_id res chain seq x y z
N ASP A 1 -18.92 -1.09 0.40
CA ASP A 1 -18.98 -1.99 -0.78
C ASP A 1 -18.03 -1.48 -1.87
N ASN A 2 -17.92 -2.17 -3.00
CA ASN A 2 -17.05 -1.77 -4.11
C ASN A 2 -17.46 -0.43 -4.73
N ALA A 3 -18.76 -0.14 -4.82
CA ALA A 3 -19.27 1.13 -5.37
C ALA A 3 -18.80 2.35 -4.55
N THR A 4 -18.77 2.22 -3.22
CA THR A 4 -18.24 3.25 -2.31
C THR A 4 -16.74 3.45 -2.50
N LEU A 5 -15.98 2.35 -2.62
CA LEU A 5 -14.53 2.38 -2.88
C LEU A 5 -14.23 3.09 -4.21
N GLU A 6 -14.87 2.70 -5.30
CA GLU A 6 -14.69 3.28 -6.63
C GLU A 6 -14.99 4.78 -6.66
N THR A 7 -16.05 5.20 -5.97
CA THR A 7 -16.41 6.61 -5.84
C THR A 7 -15.34 7.40 -5.05
N GLY A 8 -14.80 6.83 -3.98
CA GLY A 8 -13.71 7.42 -3.21
C GLY A 8 -12.42 7.57 -4.04
N MET A 9 -12.04 6.52 -4.77
CA MET A 9 -10.88 6.52 -5.65
C MET A 9 -10.99 7.58 -6.75
N ARG A 10 -12.16 7.67 -7.39
CA ARG A 10 -12.45 8.70 -8.41
C ARG A 10 -12.34 10.11 -7.85
N LYS A 11 -12.91 10.38 -6.67
CA LYS A 11 -12.80 11.70 -6.00
C LYS A 11 -11.35 12.08 -5.70
N LYS A 12 -10.52 11.11 -5.32
CA LYS A 12 -9.08 11.31 -5.04
C LYS A 12 -8.20 11.28 -6.28
N LYS A 13 -8.77 11.04 -7.48
CA LYS A 13 -8.05 10.84 -8.75
C LYS A 13 -6.97 9.74 -8.65
N ALA A 14 -7.21 8.74 -7.80
CA ALA A 14 -6.31 7.62 -7.62
C ALA A 14 -6.65 6.54 -8.66
N THR A 15 -5.66 6.18 -9.48
CA THR A 15 -5.83 5.28 -10.65
C THR A 15 -5.13 3.93 -10.48
N MET A 16 -4.58 3.66 -9.29
CA MET A 16 -3.91 2.39 -9.00
C MET A 16 -4.92 1.23 -8.91
N PRO A 17 -4.52 0.00 -9.30
CA PRO A 17 -5.30 -1.19 -9.01
C PRO A 17 -5.60 -1.27 -7.52
N THR A 18 -6.85 -1.58 -7.17
CA THR A 18 -7.27 -1.70 -5.76
C THR A 18 -8.04 -2.99 -5.55
N VAL A 19 -7.83 -3.59 -4.38
CA VAL A 19 -8.56 -4.74 -3.89
C VAL A 19 -9.31 -4.29 -2.65
N ASN A 20 -10.62 -4.55 -2.61
CA ASN A 20 -11.43 -4.25 -1.45
C ASN A 20 -11.34 -5.39 -0.42
N ASP A 21 -10.51 -5.20 0.61
CA ASP A 21 -10.37 -6.15 1.71
C ASP A 21 -11.44 -5.91 2.78
N ALA A 22 -12.68 -6.33 2.50
CA ALA A 22 -13.83 -6.06 3.37
C ALA A 22 -13.78 -6.85 4.70
N SER A 23 -13.16 -8.03 4.72
CA SER A 23 -12.99 -8.87 5.91
C SER A 23 -11.71 -8.56 6.68
N GLY A 24 -10.76 -7.83 6.09
CA GLY A 24 -9.44 -7.60 6.67
C GLY A 24 -8.53 -8.84 6.60
N GLU A 25 -8.86 -9.82 5.77
CA GLU A 25 -8.11 -11.09 5.68
C GLU A 25 -6.73 -10.86 5.08
N LEU A 26 -6.64 -10.06 4.01
CA LEU A 26 -5.37 -9.70 3.39
C LEU A 26 -4.52 -8.85 4.36
N ALA A 27 -5.12 -7.86 5.01
CA ALA A 27 -4.41 -7.05 6.00
C ALA A 27 -3.84 -7.92 7.14
N ARG A 28 -4.57 -8.93 7.61
CA ARG A 28 -4.10 -9.87 8.65
C ARG A 28 -3.01 -10.81 8.16
N GLU A 29 -3.14 -11.35 6.95
CA GLU A 29 -2.13 -12.24 6.35
C GLU A 29 -0.77 -11.54 6.24
N TRP A 30 -0.78 -10.23 5.93
CA TRP A 30 0.41 -9.41 5.81
C TRP A 30 0.85 -8.72 7.13
N ASP A 31 0.24 -9.08 8.28
CA ASP A 31 0.46 -8.47 9.61
C ASP A 31 0.37 -6.92 9.63
N VAL A 32 -0.54 -6.36 8.83
CA VAL A 32 -0.80 -4.91 8.77
C VAL A 32 -1.60 -4.48 10.00
N LYS A 33 -0.91 -3.84 10.95
CA LYS A 33 -1.51 -3.38 12.23
C LYS A 33 -2.01 -1.92 12.21
N VAL A 34 -1.42 -1.07 11.38
CA VAL A 34 -1.72 0.38 11.34
C VAL A 34 -1.69 0.86 9.90
N THR A 35 -2.60 1.76 9.53
CA THR A 35 -2.61 2.40 8.20
C THR A 35 -2.07 3.83 8.28
N PRO A 36 -1.29 4.31 7.29
CA PRO A 36 -0.87 3.61 6.08
C PRO A 36 0.30 2.65 6.31
N THR A 37 0.32 1.52 5.61
CA THR A 37 1.49 0.63 5.48
C THR A 37 1.87 0.52 4.01
N LEU A 38 3.17 0.59 3.73
CA LEU A 38 3.76 0.51 2.40
C LEU A 38 4.75 -0.65 2.39
N VAL A 39 4.56 -1.58 1.46
CA VAL A 39 5.44 -2.73 1.24
C VAL A 39 6.10 -2.58 -0.14
N VAL A 40 7.43 -2.66 -0.20
CA VAL A 40 8.19 -2.64 -1.44
C VAL A 40 8.62 -4.07 -1.76
N ILE A 41 8.19 -4.58 -2.92
CA ILE A 41 8.49 -5.93 -3.39
C ILE A 41 9.27 -5.81 -4.71
N SER A 42 10.38 -6.53 -4.84
CA SER A 42 11.21 -6.58 -6.05
C SER A 42 11.70 -8.01 -6.24
N HIS A 43 11.56 -8.55 -7.46
CA HIS A 43 11.94 -9.92 -7.80
C HIS A 43 11.31 -11.00 -6.89
N GLY A 44 10.05 -10.79 -6.47
CA GLY A 44 9.34 -11.72 -5.59
C GLY A 44 9.73 -11.64 -4.11
N GLU A 45 10.64 -10.73 -3.74
CA GLU A 45 11.11 -10.55 -2.37
C GLU A 45 10.65 -9.22 -1.79
N VAL A 46 10.28 -9.24 -0.51
CA VAL A 46 10.02 -8.01 0.26
C VAL A 46 11.34 -7.31 0.55
N LYS A 47 11.53 -6.11 -0.01
CA LYS A 47 12.72 -5.28 0.19
C LYS A 47 12.58 -4.31 1.37
N SER A 48 11.38 -3.81 1.62
CA SER A 48 11.12 -2.98 2.81
C SER A 48 9.63 -2.91 3.16
N ILE A 49 9.36 -2.66 4.45
CA ILE A 49 8.02 -2.40 5.00
C ILE A 49 8.10 -1.09 5.79
N THR A 50 7.18 -0.16 5.56
CA THR A 50 7.09 1.12 6.29
C THR A 50 5.66 1.33 6.76
N THR A 51 5.48 1.55 8.06
CA THR A 51 4.17 1.81 8.67
C THR A 51 4.12 3.22 9.24
N GLY A 52 3.03 3.94 8.95
CA GLY A 52 2.84 5.34 9.29
C GLY A 52 3.32 6.30 8.21
N TRP A 53 3.36 7.59 8.55
CA TRP A 53 3.79 8.64 7.65
C TRP A 53 5.27 8.50 7.27
N THR A 54 5.58 8.74 6.00
CA THR A 54 6.96 8.73 5.49
C THR A 54 7.21 9.89 4.55
N SER A 55 8.47 10.29 4.37
CA SER A 55 8.84 11.36 3.46
C SER A 55 8.97 10.86 2.02
N GLY A 56 8.65 11.71 1.05
CA GLY A 56 8.81 11.38 -0.37
C GLY A 56 10.27 11.07 -0.74
N TRP A 57 11.24 11.79 -0.16
CA TRP A 57 12.66 11.52 -0.35
C TRP A 57 13.09 10.17 0.22
N GLY A 58 12.65 9.84 1.43
CA GLY A 58 12.92 8.53 2.02
C GLY A 58 12.29 7.40 1.20
N MET A 59 11.11 7.61 0.62
CA MET A 59 10.49 6.64 -0.29
C MET A 59 11.33 6.43 -1.56
N ARG A 60 11.78 7.50 -2.21
CA ARG A 60 12.64 7.40 -3.40
C ARG A 60 13.93 6.63 -3.13
N LEU A 61 14.57 6.86 -1.98
CA LEU A 61 15.75 6.12 -1.56
C LEU A 61 15.47 4.62 -1.38
N ARG A 62 14.37 4.24 -0.73
CA ARG A 62 13.97 2.83 -0.58
C ARG A 62 13.73 2.14 -1.92
N LEU A 63 13.09 2.84 -2.86
CA LEU A 63 12.87 2.31 -4.21
C LEU A 63 14.19 2.15 -4.97
N TRP A 64 15.13 3.09 -4.84
CA TRP A 64 16.47 2.98 -5.43
C TRP A 64 17.25 1.77 -4.87
N LEU A 65 17.18 1.53 -3.56
CA LEU A 65 17.82 0.37 -2.92
C LEU A 65 17.13 -0.98 -3.24
N ALA A 66 15.88 -0.95 -3.70
CA ALA A 66 15.11 -2.14 -4.10
C ALA A 66 15.24 -2.47 -5.59
N SER A 67 15.84 -1.56 -6.38
CA SER A 67 16.06 -1.71 -7.83
C SER A 67 17.15 -2.73 -8.13
#